data_AF-A0A842PHY0-F1
#
_entry.id   AF-A0A842PHY0-F1
#
_cell.length_a   1.000
_cell.length_b   1.000
_cell.length_c   1.000
_cell.angle_alpha   90.00
_cell.angle_beta   90.00
_cell.angle_gamma   90.00
#
_symmetry.space_group_name_H-M   'P 1'
#
loop_
_entity.id
_entity.type
_entity.pdbx_description
1 polymer ?
#
loop_
_entity_poly.entity_id
_entity_poly.type
_entity_poly.pdbx_seq_one_letter_code
_entity_poly.pdbx_strand_id
1 'polypeptide(L)'
;MEQGLVIGGNLIITLFLIHFVASMFAVELRNLRASVIAIAIQALFLALILFTFAQLGPNPTLYWWSLTALVTKVIIIPYLLWIYVRRLPTSEVKPYLGTIPSVIILLAIVVAFYSYIHTNVEFITPTPEASTEPARMNLALSLTICALGVYVLLVKRDAIKVVIGLVLLENGVHLSLVTLAPSLPETAIIGIVTNVIITVWLLLYLS
;
A
#
# COMPACT_ATOMS: atom_id res chain seq x y z
N MET A 1 -30.39 1.74 -6.51
CA MET A 1 -29.12 2.50 -6.34
C MET A 1 -28.44 2.20 -5.00
N GLU A 2 -29.16 2.17 -3.87
CA GLU A 2 -28.56 1.89 -2.54
C GLU A 2 -27.84 0.54 -2.44
N GLN A 3 -28.42 -0.55 -2.98
CA GLN A 3 -27.76 -1.87 -2.96
C GLN A 3 -26.41 -1.90 -3.71
N GLY A 4 -26.27 -1.14 -4.81
CA GLY A 4 -25.02 -1.06 -5.56
C GLY A 4 -23.92 -0.32 -4.79
N LEU A 5 -24.28 0.70 -4.01
CA LEU A 5 -23.36 1.46 -3.17
C LEU A 5 -22.86 0.61 -1.98
N VAL A 6 -23.74 -0.17 -1.36
CA VAL A 6 -23.40 -1.09 -0.25
C VAL A 6 -22.47 -2.22 -0.71
N ILE A 7 -22.77 -2.84 -1.87
CA ILE A 7 -21.91 -3.88 -2.46
C ILE A 7 -20.54 -3.30 -2.83
N GLY A 8 -20.52 -2.10 -3.42
CA GLY A 8 -19.29 -1.39 -3.75
C GLY A 8 -18.41 -1.09 -2.53
N GLY A 9 -19.02 -0.62 -1.44
CA GLY A 9 -18.30 -0.34 -0.19
C GLY A 9 -17.68 -1.59 0.45
N ASN A 10 -18.44 -2.68 0.52
CA ASN A 10 -17.94 -3.96 1.06
C ASN A 10 -16.82 -4.55 0.21
N LEU A 11 -16.89 -4.39 -1.11
CA LEU A 11 -15.83 -4.82 -2.02
C LEU A 11 -14.54 -4.04 -1.77
N ILE A 12 -14.61 -2.70 -1.68
CA ILE A 12 -13.42 -1.86 -1.42
C ILE A 12 -12.77 -2.29 -0.10
N ILE A 13 -13.55 -2.41 0.97
CA ILE A 13 -13.07 -2.88 2.28
C ILE A 13 -12.31 -4.21 2.16
N THR A 14 -12.90 -5.18 1.45
CA THR A 14 -12.31 -6.50 1.29
C THR A 14 -10.97 -6.42 0.55
N LEU A 15 -10.90 -5.63 -0.52
CA LEU A 15 -9.67 -5.40 -1.27
C LEU A 15 -8.59 -4.72 -0.41
N PHE A 16 -8.97 -3.75 0.41
CA PHE A 16 -8.07 -3.09 1.38
C PHE A 16 -7.50 -4.07 2.40
N LEU A 17 -8.34 -4.94 2.96
CA LEU A 17 -7.91 -5.96 3.91
C LEU A 17 -6.93 -6.95 3.27
N ILE A 18 -7.22 -7.43 2.06
CA ILE A 18 -6.32 -8.34 1.34
C ILE A 18 -4.99 -7.65 1.02
N HIS A 19 -5.04 -6.40 0.56
CA HIS A 19 -3.85 -5.58 0.30
C HIS A 19 -3.02 -5.37 1.57
N PHE A 20 -3.65 -5.10 2.70
CA PHE A 20 -3.00 -4.96 4.00
C PHE A 20 -2.32 -6.25 4.44
N VAL A 21 -3.03 -7.39 4.37
CA VAL A 21 -2.47 -8.70 4.71
C VAL A 21 -1.29 -9.05 3.81
N ALA A 22 -1.40 -8.82 2.50
CA ALA A 22 -0.30 -9.03 1.56
C ALA A 22 0.92 -8.15 1.87
N SER A 23 0.70 -6.91 2.35
CA SER A 23 1.76 -6.02 2.82
C SER A 23 2.49 -6.60 4.03
N MET A 24 1.78 -7.16 5.00
CA MET A 24 2.40 -7.84 6.16
C MET A 24 3.25 -9.04 5.74
N PHE A 25 2.76 -9.86 4.80
CA PHE A 25 3.54 -10.97 4.25
C PHE A 25 4.81 -10.48 3.55
N ALA A 26 4.72 -9.43 2.73
CA ALA A 26 5.90 -8.87 2.05
C ALA A 26 6.99 -8.42 3.04
N VAL A 27 6.59 -7.88 4.20
CA VAL A 27 7.49 -7.42 5.27
C VAL A 27 8.11 -8.58 6.07
N GLU A 28 7.32 -9.55 6.49
CA GLU A 28 7.76 -10.59 7.44
C GLU A 28 8.43 -11.81 6.79
N LEU A 29 8.14 -12.09 5.51
CA LEU A 29 8.78 -13.20 4.81
C LEU A 29 10.30 -13.00 4.74
N ARG A 30 11.08 -13.93 5.32
CA ARG A 30 12.54 -13.88 5.28
C ARG A 30 13.14 -14.23 3.92
N ASN A 31 12.40 -15.02 3.13
CA ASN A 31 12.81 -15.37 1.78
C ASN A 31 12.54 -14.19 0.85
N LEU A 32 13.60 -13.59 0.31
CA LEU A 32 13.51 -12.38 -0.49
C LEU A 32 12.69 -12.59 -1.77
N ARG A 33 12.77 -13.78 -2.39
CA ARG A 33 11.95 -14.11 -3.57
C ARG A 33 10.46 -14.17 -3.22
N ALA A 34 10.13 -14.76 -2.08
CA ALA A 34 8.75 -14.80 -1.61
C ALA A 34 8.21 -13.41 -1.27
N SER A 35 9.05 -12.52 -0.71
CA SER A 35 8.68 -11.12 -0.49
C SER A 35 8.41 -10.36 -1.79
N VAL A 36 9.19 -10.61 -2.85
CA VAL A 36 8.95 -10.02 -4.18
C VAL A 36 7.65 -10.52 -4.80
N ILE A 37 7.29 -11.79 -4.60
CA ILE A 37 5.98 -12.30 -5.05
C ILE A 37 4.85 -11.64 -4.25
N ALA A 38 5.01 -11.52 -2.93
CA ALA A 38 4.02 -10.87 -2.06
C ALA A 38 3.80 -9.40 -2.44
N ILE A 39 4.85 -8.65 -2.80
CA ILE A 39 4.69 -7.25 -3.23
C ILE A 39 3.97 -7.14 -4.58
N ALA A 40 4.19 -8.09 -5.50
CA ALA A 40 3.46 -8.11 -6.78
C ALA A 40 1.97 -8.38 -6.58
N ILE A 41 1.62 -9.33 -5.69
CA ILE A 41 0.24 -9.63 -5.33
C ILE A 41 -0.41 -8.41 -4.65
N GLN A 42 0.30 -7.80 -3.69
CA GLN A 42 -0.15 -6.61 -2.99
C GLN A 42 -0.44 -5.44 -3.95
N ALA A 43 0.43 -5.23 -4.94
CA ALA A 43 0.27 -4.21 -5.97
C ALA A 43 -0.91 -4.48 -6.91
N LEU A 44 -1.23 -5.75 -7.18
CA LEU A 44 -2.41 -6.11 -7.95
C LEU A 44 -3.68 -5.67 -7.22
N PHE A 45 -3.78 -5.93 -5.91
CA PHE A 45 -4.91 -5.47 -5.11
C PHE A 45 -4.98 -3.95 -5.03
N LEU A 46 -3.85 -3.23 -5.01
CA LEU A 46 -3.84 -1.77 -5.12
C LEU A 46 -4.50 -1.28 -6.42
N ALA A 47 -4.11 -1.86 -7.56
CA ALA A 47 -4.68 -1.49 -8.85
C ALA A 47 -6.19 -1.78 -8.90
N LEU A 48 -6.64 -2.90 -8.31
CA LEU A 48 -8.07 -3.25 -8.19
C LEU A 48 -8.84 -2.29 -7.28
N ILE A 49 -8.23 -1.82 -6.18
CA ILE A 49 -8.83 -0.79 -5.32
C ILE A 49 -9.06 0.49 -6.14
N LEU A 50 -8.02 0.99 -6.82
CA LEU A 50 -8.10 2.20 -7.64
C LEU A 50 -9.14 2.06 -8.77
N PHE A 51 -9.19 0.89 -9.41
CA PHE A 51 -10.21 0.59 -10.42
C PHE A 51 -11.62 0.62 -9.84
N THR A 52 -11.82 0.05 -8.65
CA THR A 52 -13.12 0.04 -7.98
C THR A 52 -13.57 1.46 -7.61
N PHE A 53 -12.66 2.32 -7.13
CA PHE A 53 -12.95 3.74 -6.94
C PHE A 53 -13.31 4.44 -8.25
N ALA A 54 -12.65 4.10 -9.37
CA ALA A 54 -12.98 4.65 -10.70
C ALA A 54 -14.36 4.22 -11.22
N GLN A 55 -14.82 3.01 -10.85
CA GLN A 55 -16.14 2.48 -11.23
C GLN A 55 -17.27 3.11 -10.40
N LEU A 56 -17.04 3.32 -9.11
CA LEU A 56 -18.06 3.84 -8.19
C LEU A 56 -18.10 5.37 -8.13
N GLY A 57 -16.97 6.02 -8.42
CA GLY A 57 -16.81 7.47 -8.35
C GLY A 57 -17.03 8.17 -9.70
N PRO A 58 -17.24 9.49 -9.68
CA PRO A 58 -17.43 10.29 -10.89
C PRO A 58 -16.12 10.61 -11.64
N ASN A 59 -14.95 10.19 -11.12
CA ASN A 59 -13.64 10.59 -11.61
C ASN A 59 -13.02 9.53 -12.55
N PRO A 60 -13.10 9.69 -13.88
CA PRO A 60 -12.54 8.73 -14.82
C PRO A 60 -11.01 8.70 -14.82
N THR A 61 -10.34 9.73 -14.30
CA THR A 61 -8.88 9.81 -14.23
C THR A 61 -8.28 8.70 -13.36
N LEU A 62 -9.06 8.15 -12.43
CA LEU A 62 -8.66 7.01 -11.61
C LEU A 62 -8.40 5.72 -12.42
N TYR A 63 -9.01 5.55 -13.61
CA TYR A 63 -8.65 4.44 -14.50
C TYR A 63 -7.20 4.53 -14.97
N TRP A 64 -6.74 5.74 -15.30
CA TRP A 64 -5.34 5.96 -15.69
C TRP A 64 -4.38 5.72 -14.54
N TRP A 65 -4.78 6.09 -13.32
CA TRP A 65 -3.99 5.80 -12.14
C TRP A 65 -3.91 4.31 -11.85
N SER A 66 -5.04 3.59 -11.90
CA SER A 66 -5.09 2.14 -11.77
C SER A 66 -4.22 1.44 -12.82
N LEU A 67 -4.32 1.85 -14.09
CA LEU A 67 -3.52 1.28 -15.18
C LEU A 67 -2.02 1.54 -14.96
N THR A 68 -1.65 2.77 -14.58
CA THR A 68 -0.26 3.13 -14.29
C THR A 68 0.27 2.30 -13.13
N ALA A 69 -0.48 2.20 -12.04
CA ALA A 69 -0.12 1.38 -10.87
C ALA A 69 0.04 -0.10 -11.24
N LEU A 70 -0.82 -0.63 -12.13
CA LEU A 70 -0.70 -2.00 -12.61
C LEU A 70 0.60 -2.19 -13.41
N VAL A 71 0.88 -1.32 -14.37
CA VAL A 71 2.10 -1.41 -15.18
C VAL A 71 3.35 -1.24 -14.32
N THR A 72 3.40 -0.21 -13.48
CA THR A 72 4.61 0.08 -12.70
C THR A 72 4.80 -0.88 -11.53
N LYS A 73 3.77 -1.15 -10.73
CA LYS A 73 3.92 -1.89 -9.47
C LYS A 73 3.67 -3.39 -9.58
N VAL A 74 2.90 -3.87 -10.56
CA VAL A 74 2.70 -5.32 -10.75
C VAL A 74 3.73 -5.91 -11.71
N ILE A 75 4.16 -5.13 -12.70
CA ILE A 75 5.07 -5.61 -13.75
C ILE A 75 6.49 -5.08 -13.50
N ILE A 76 6.71 -3.77 -13.60
CA ILE A 76 8.07 -3.20 -13.63
C ILE A 76 8.81 -3.41 -12.31
N ILE A 77 8.26 -2.96 -11.18
CA ILE A 77 8.93 -3.05 -9.87
C ILE A 77 9.24 -4.51 -9.49
N PRO A 78 8.27 -5.46 -9.53
CA PRO A 78 8.55 -6.84 -9.19
C PRO A 78 9.55 -7.49 -10.15
N TYR A 79 9.51 -7.16 -11.45
CA TYR A 79 10.49 -7.64 -12.43
C TYR A 79 11.91 -7.19 -12.08
N LEU A 80 12.10 -5.90 -11.77
CA LEU A 80 13.40 -5.35 -11.38
C LEU A 80 13.91 -5.98 -10.08
N LEU A 81 13.06 -6.07 -9.07
CA LEU A 81 13.38 -6.74 -7.81
C LEU A 81 13.73 -8.21 -8.01
N TRP A 82 13.03 -8.89 -8.92
CA TRP A 82 13.28 -10.29 -9.24
C TRP A 82 14.62 -10.52 -9.94
N ILE A 83 15.03 -9.61 -10.83
CA ILE A 83 16.37 -9.65 -11.43
C ILE A 83 17.44 -9.43 -10.36
N TYR A 84 17.22 -8.43 -9.50
CA TYR A 84 18.16 -8.08 -8.44
C TYR A 84 18.33 -9.21 -7.42
N VAL A 85 17.23 -9.80 -6.94
CA VAL A 85 17.27 -10.88 -5.93
C VAL A 85 17.96 -12.15 -6.43
N ARG A 86 18.01 -12.39 -7.74
CA ARG A 86 18.73 -13.56 -8.31
C ARG A 86 20.23 -13.50 -8.06
N ARG A 87 20.79 -12.31 -7.80
CA ARG A 87 22.21 -12.09 -7.50
C ARG A 87 22.52 -12.14 -6.00
N LEU A 88 21.50 -12.30 -5.15
CA LEU A 88 21.62 -12.27 -3.69
C LEU A 88 21.41 -13.66 -3.06
N PRO A 89 21.84 -13.85 -1.81
CA PRO A 89 21.42 -14.98 -1.00
C PRO A 89 19.88 -15.08 -0.91
N THR A 90 19.36 -16.29 -0.70
CA THR A 90 17.91 -16.53 -0.67
C THR A 90 17.20 -15.91 0.55
N SER A 91 17.92 -15.70 1.64
CA SER A 91 17.41 -15.14 2.89
C SER A 91 17.88 -13.70 3.08
N GLU A 92 17.02 -12.87 3.68
CA GLU A 92 17.35 -11.50 4.06
C GLU A 92 18.57 -11.43 4.99
N VAL A 93 19.36 -10.36 4.85
CA VAL A 93 20.39 -10.00 5.84
C VAL A 93 19.73 -9.84 7.21
N LYS A 94 20.39 -10.34 8.27
CA LYS A 94 19.83 -10.29 9.64
C LYS A 94 19.34 -8.86 9.97
N PRO A 95 18.03 -8.67 10.22
CA PRO A 95 17.49 -7.38 10.61
C PRO A 95 18.01 -6.93 11.99
N TYR A 96 17.91 -5.64 12.29
CA TYR A 96 18.28 -5.08 13.61
C TYR A 96 17.56 -5.77 14.77
N LEU A 97 16.31 -6.16 14.53
CA LEU A 97 15.44 -6.85 15.47
C LEU A 97 15.23 -8.29 15.01
N GLY A 98 15.27 -9.25 15.94
CA GLY A 98 14.83 -10.61 15.65
C GLY A 98 13.36 -10.65 15.21
N THR A 99 12.93 -11.75 14.58
CA THR A 99 11.54 -11.87 14.06
C THR A 99 10.47 -11.73 15.14
N ILE A 100 10.69 -12.24 16.35
CA ILE A 100 9.69 -12.15 17.42
C ILE A 100 9.47 -10.67 17.84
N PRO A 101 10.51 -9.88 18.18
CA PRO A 101 10.35 -8.44 18.41
C PRO A 101 9.76 -7.67 17.21
N SER A 102 10.14 -8.06 15.98
CA SER A 102 9.62 -7.44 14.73
C SER A 102 8.11 -7.55 14.66
N VAL A 103 7.58 -8.76 14.81
CA VAL A 103 6.14 -9.04 14.76
C VAL A 103 5.39 -8.37 15.91
N ILE A 104 5.98 -8.31 17.11
CA ILE A 104 5.35 -7.63 18.26
C ILE A 104 5.20 -6.13 18.00
N ILE A 105 6.26 -5.48 17.50
CA ILE A 105 6.21 -4.05 17.18
C ILE A 105 5.25 -3.79 16.03
N LEU A 106 5.27 -4.64 15.00
CA LEU A 106 4.31 -4.60 13.91
C LEU A 106 2.87 -4.64 14.44
N LEU A 107 2.56 -5.61 15.29
CA LEU A 107 1.23 -5.74 15.88
C LEU A 107 0.86 -4.53 16.74
N ALA A 108 1.82 -4.00 17.52
CA ALA A 108 1.61 -2.80 18.31
C ALA A 108 1.32 -1.57 17.44
N ILE A 109 2.04 -1.39 16.33
CA ILE A 109 1.77 -0.32 15.35
C ILE A 109 0.39 -0.48 14.76
N VAL A 110 0.03 -1.69 14.32
CA VAL A 110 -1.29 -1.98 13.73
C VAL A 110 -2.41 -1.66 14.72
N VAL A 111 -2.31 -2.15 15.95
CA VAL A 111 -3.32 -1.89 16.99
C VAL A 111 -3.36 -0.41 17.34
N ALA A 112 -2.21 0.23 17.57
CA ALA A 112 -2.14 1.63 17.96
C ALA A 112 -2.71 2.56 16.88
N PHE A 113 -2.30 2.38 15.62
CA PHE A 113 -2.83 3.19 14.51
C PHE A 113 -4.30 2.89 14.27
N TYR A 114 -4.71 1.63 14.21
CA TYR A 114 -6.11 1.29 14.01
C TYR A 114 -7.00 1.89 15.11
N SER A 115 -6.64 1.72 16.39
CA SER A 115 -7.38 2.27 17.52
C SER A 115 -7.36 3.79 17.55
N TYR A 116 -6.22 4.42 17.24
CA TYR A 116 -6.11 5.88 17.22
C TYR A 116 -6.97 6.50 16.14
N ILE A 117 -6.94 5.95 14.92
CA ILE A 117 -7.76 6.42 13.80
C ILE A 117 -9.24 6.18 14.09
N HIS A 118 -9.61 4.99 14.59
CA HIS A 118 -10.99 4.69 14.93
C HIS A 118 -11.56 5.64 16.01
N THR A 119 -10.71 6.10 16.95
CA THR A 119 -11.13 7.00 18.04
C THR A 119 -11.12 8.46 17.63
N ASN A 120 -10.18 8.90 16.78
CA ASN A 120 -9.95 10.31 16.44
C ASN A 120 -10.28 10.63 14.98
N VAL A 121 -11.19 9.89 14.37
CA VAL A 121 -11.50 10.01 12.95
C VAL A 121 -11.98 11.41 12.56
N GLU A 122 -12.66 12.11 13.47
CA GLU A 122 -13.12 13.49 13.27
C GLU A 122 -11.97 14.48 13.02
N PHE A 123 -10.75 14.20 13.50
CA PHE A 123 -9.60 15.09 13.33
C PHE A 123 -8.87 14.88 11.99
N ILE A 124 -9.03 13.70 11.38
CA ILE A 124 -8.26 13.24 10.22
C ILE A 124 -9.11 13.29 8.95
N THR A 125 -10.44 13.28 9.12
CA THR A 125 -11.40 13.35 8.04
C THR A 125 -11.76 14.83 7.80
N PRO A 126 -11.48 15.36 6.59
CA PRO A 126 -11.80 16.75 6.27
C PRO A 126 -13.30 16.95 6.03
N THR A 127 -14.07 15.87 5.85
CA THR A 127 -15.51 15.92 5.59
C THR A 127 -16.30 14.86 6.39
N PRO A 128 -17.58 15.11 6.70
CA PRO A 128 -18.45 14.15 7.39
C PRO A 128 -18.65 12.83 6.63
N GLU A 129 -18.52 12.82 5.30
CA GLU A 129 -18.65 11.58 4.53
C GLU A 129 -17.43 10.66 4.75
N ALA A 130 -16.24 11.24 4.92
CA ALA A 130 -15.01 10.49 5.18
C ALA A 130 -14.97 9.86 6.59
N SER A 131 -15.82 10.30 7.53
CA SER A 131 -15.96 9.70 8.86
C SER A 131 -16.91 8.51 8.91
N THR A 132 -17.60 8.21 7.80
CA THR A 132 -18.50 7.06 7.66
C THR A 132 -17.83 5.86 6.99
N GLU A 133 -18.36 4.66 7.21
CA GLU A 133 -17.92 3.46 6.48
C GLU A 133 -18.37 3.56 5.01
N PRO A 134 -17.53 3.14 4.04
CA PRO A 134 -16.27 2.40 4.18
C PRO A 134 -15.00 3.28 4.33
N ALA A 135 -15.12 4.60 4.17
CA ALA A 135 -13.97 5.50 4.10
C ALA A 135 -13.14 5.49 5.39
N ARG A 136 -13.81 5.43 6.54
CA ARG A 136 -13.17 5.34 7.85
C ARG A 136 -12.20 4.18 7.97
N MET A 137 -12.63 2.96 7.68
CA MET A 137 -11.77 1.78 7.78
C MET A 137 -10.67 1.79 6.71
N ASN A 138 -10.98 2.22 5.48
CA ASN A 138 -9.99 2.35 4.42
C ASN A 138 -8.86 3.30 4.82
N LEU A 139 -9.19 4.42 5.46
CA LEU A 139 -8.21 5.40 5.93
C LEU A 139 -7.35 4.82 7.06
N ALA A 140 -7.95 4.12 8.02
CA ALA A 140 -7.21 3.45 9.09
C ALA A 140 -6.21 2.43 8.54
N LEU A 141 -6.63 1.61 7.57
CA LEU A 141 -5.75 0.64 6.91
C LEU A 141 -4.64 1.35 6.12
N SER A 142 -4.96 2.39 5.35
CA SER A 142 -4.00 3.18 4.57
C SER A 142 -2.87 3.75 5.44
N LEU A 143 -3.24 4.38 6.56
CA LEU A 143 -2.28 5.00 7.46
C LEU A 143 -1.46 3.95 8.23
N THR A 144 -2.06 2.80 8.53
CA THR A 144 -1.33 1.66 9.11
C THR A 144 -0.30 1.11 8.12
N ILE A 145 -0.63 1.01 6.83
CA ILE A 145 0.31 0.60 5.77
C ILE A 145 1.44 1.62 5.62
N CYS A 146 1.11 2.91 5.68
CA CYS A 146 2.09 4.00 5.67
C CYS A 146 3.08 3.86 6.85
N ALA A 147 2.57 3.68 8.07
CA ALA A 147 3.39 3.44 9.27
C ALA A 147 4.23 2.17 9.17
N LEU A 148 3.68 1.11 8.57
CA LEU A 148 4.41 -0.13 8.29
C LEU A 148 5.59 0.12 7.33
N GLY A 149 5.39 0.95 6.30
CA GLY A 149 6.46 1.39 5.41
C GLY A 149 7.61 2.08 6.16
N VAL A 150 7.27 3.04 7.02
CA VAL A 150 8.27 3.72 7.89
C VAL A 150 9.00 2.71 8.78
N TYR A 151 8.27 1.81 9.44
CA TYR A 151 8.84 0.78 10.29
C TYR A 151 9.88 -0.08 9.55
N VAL A 152 9.55 -0.52 8.33
CA VAL A 152 10.46 -1.32 7.50
C VAL A 152 11.74 -0.55 7.18
N LEU A 153 11.61 0.72 6.80
CA LEU A 153 12.76 1.58 6.49
C LEU A 153 13.68 1.78 7.70
N LEU A 154 13.14 1.79 8.92
CA LEU A 154 13.92 1.93 10.15
C LEU A 154 14.60 0.63 10.61
N VAL A 155 13.98 -0.53 10.35
CA VAL A 155 14.41 -1.82 10.95
C VAL A 155 15.14 -2.73 9.98
N LYS A 156 14.81 -2.68 8.69
CA LYS A 156 15.37 -3.62 7.70
C LYS A 156 16.59 -2.99 7.03
N ARG A 157 17.67 -3.77 6.93
CA ARG A 157 18.94 -3.37 6.29
C ARG A 157 19.12 -3.91 4.87
N ASP A 158 18.30 -4.89 4.49
CA ASP A 158 18.37 -5.48 3.17
C ASP A 158 17.80 -4.52 2.12
N ALA A 159 18.52 -4.31 1.02
CA ALA A 159 18.11 -3.37 -0.03
C ALA A 159 16.71 -3.68 -0.58
N ILE A 160 16.35 -4.97 -0.73
CA ILE A 160 15.02 -5.36 -1.20
C ILE A 160 13.95 -4.98 -0.17
N LYS A 161 14.22 -5.19 1.11
CA LYS A 161 13.30 -4.82 2.18
C LYS A 161 13.14 -3.32 2.31
N VAL A 162 14.21 -2.55 2.13
CA VAL A 162 14.14 -1.08 2.08
C VAL A 162 13.24 -0.61 0.94
N VAL A 163 13.40 -1.20 -0.26
CA VAL A 163 12.50 -0.91 -1.39
C VAL A 163 11.05 -1.28 -1.09
N ILE A 164 10.80 -2.45 -0.49
CA ILE A 164 9.45 -2.84 -0.04
C ILE A 164 8.89 -1.81 0.94
N GLY A 165 9.69 -1.35 1.91
CA GLY A 165 9.29 -0.31 2.87
C GLY A 165 8.89 1.00 2.19
N LEU A 166 9.65 1.44 1.20
CA LEU A 166 9.33 2.63 0.42
C LEU A 166 8.03 2.47 -0.37
N VAL A 167 7.84 1.30 -1.02
CA VAL A 167 6.61 0.98 -1.75
C VAL A 167 5.40 0.97 -0.83
N LEU A 168 5.51 0.40 0.38
CA LEU A 168 4.43 0.42 1.37
C LEU A 168 4.12 1.83 1.86
N LEU A 169 5.14 2.64 2.14
CA LEU A 169 4.99 4.03 2.56
C LEU A 169 4.18 4.83 1.52
N GLU A 170 4.61 4.76 0.27
CA GLU A 170 3.96 5.41 -0.87
C GLU A 170 2.51 4.93 -1.03
N ASN A 171 2.29 3.61 -1.03
CA ASN A 171 0.96 3.02 -1.19
C ASN A 171 0.00 3.45 -0.08
N GLY A 172 0.47 3.52 1.17
CA GLY A 172 -0.34 4.01 2.28
C GLY A 172 -0.79 5.46 2.08
N VAL A 173 0.11 6.32 1.58
CA VAL A 173 -0.23 7.71 1.23
C VAL A 173 -1.23 7.75 0.07
N HIS A 174 -1.01 6.98 -1.00
CA HIS A 174 -1.92 6.93 -2.16
C HIS A 174 -3.32 6.44 -1.81
N LEU A 175 -3.41 5.37 -1.01
CA LEU A 175 -4.68 4.84 -0.56
C LEU A 175 -5.42 5.82 0.36
N SER A 176 -4.70 6.56 1.22
CA SER A 176 -5.31 7.63 2.01
C SER A 176 -5.83 8.76 1.12
N LEU A 177 -5.06 9.15 0.10
CA LEU A 177 -5.41 10.22 -0.82
C LEU A 177 -6.67 9.88 -1.63
N VAL A 178 -6.75 8.69 -2.21
CA VAL A 178 -7.94 8.27 -2.97
C VAL A 178 -9.16 8.08 -2.06
N THR A 179 -8.96 7.73 -0.79
CA THR A 179 -10.06 7.62 0.18
C THR A 179 -10.61 8.99 0.58
N LEU A 180 -9.73 9.98 0.75
CA LEU A 180 -10.09 11.34 1.20
C LEU A 180 -10.60 12.24 0.07
N ALA A 181 -10.07 12.09 -1.14
CA ALA A 181 -10.39 12.93 -2.28
C ALA A 181 -10.61 12.12 -3.58
N PRO A 182 -11.55 11.16 -3.62
CA PRO A 182 -11.78 10.30 -4.78
C PRO A 182 -12.32 11.05 -6.01
N SER A 183 -13.07 12.13 -5.80
CA SER A 183 -13.75 12.88 -6.86
C SER A 183 -12.84 13.85 -7.61
N LEU A 184 -11.69 14.24 -7.02
CA LEU A 184 -10.77 15.23 -7.61
C LEU A 184 -9.88 14.58 -8.68
N PRO A 185 -9.87 15.07 -9.94
CA PRO A 185 -8.96 14.58 -10.98
C PRO A 185 -7.48 14.67 -10.57
N GLU A 186 -7.11 15.70 -9.81
CA GLU A 186 -5.75 15.98 -9.34
C GLU A 186 -5.21 14.86 -8.46
N THR A 187 -6.08 14.19 -7.67
CA THR A 187 -5.73 13.02 -6.86
C THR A 187 -5.06 11.94 -7.70
N ALA A 188 -5.64 11.64 -8.86
CA ALA A 188 -5.11 10.64 -9.78
C ALA A 188 -3.77 11.08 -10.38
N ILE A 189 -3.65 12.36 -10.74
CA ILE A 189 -2.43 12.91 -11.34
C ILE A 189 -1.27 12.85 -10.35
N ILE A 190 -1.49 13.26 -9.10
CA ILE A 190 -0.48 13.19 -8.03
C ILE A 190 -0.02 11.74 -7.86
N GLY A 191 -0.95 10.80 -7.81
CA GLY A 191 -0.66 9.38 -7.68
C GLY A 191 0.12 8.81 -8.87
N ILE A 192 -0.22 9.18 -10.09
CA ILE A 192 0.48 8.78 -11.32
C ILE A 192 1.92 9.32 -11.32
N VAL A 193 2.07 10.63 -11.08
CA VAL A 193 3.38 11.30 -11.13
C VAL A 193 4.32 10.71 -10.08
N THR A 194 3.84 10.55 -8.85
CA THR A 194 4.64 9.95 -7.76
C THR A 194 5.00 8.48 -8.04
N ASN A 195 4.07 7.67 -8.56
CA ASN A 195 4.33 6.31 -9.01
C ASN A 195 5.48 6.25 -10.04
N VAL A 196 5.44 7.13 -11.03
CA VAL A 196 6.46 7.18 -12.08
C VAL A 196 7.81 7.61 -11.50
N ILE A 197 7.85 8.65 -10.66
CA ILE A 197 9.08 9.12 -10.02
C ILE A 197 9.74 8.01 -9.20
N ILE A 198 8.98 7.30 -8.37
CA ILE A 198 9.51 6.22 -7.53
C ILE A 198 9.98 5.04 -8.39
N THR A 199 9.24 4.71 -9.45
CA THR A 199 9.65 3.66 -10.39
C THR A 199 10.96 4.01 -11.09
N VAL A 200 11.14 5.26 -11.55
CA VAL A 200 12.39 5.74 -12.16
C VAL A 200 13.53 5.75 -11.16
N TRP A 201 13.30 6.22 -9.95
CA TRP A 201 14.31 6.17 -8.88
C TRP A 201 14.77 4.73 -8.60
N LEU A 202 13.83 3.80 -8.51
CA LEU A 202 14.10 2.39 -8.27
C LEU A 202 14.88 1.75 -9.42
N LEU A 203 14.55 2.10 -10.67
CA LEU A 203 15.31 1.71 -11.85
C LEU A 203 16.76 2.14 -11.76
N LEU A 204 17.02 3.40 -11.39
CA LEU A 204 18.38 3.95 -11.26
C LEU A 204 19.14 3.40 -10.04
N TYR A 205 18.43 3.05 -8.98
CA TYR A 205 19.04 2.52 -7.75
C TYR A 205 19.43 1.04 -7.88
N LEU A 206 18.68 0.25 -8.65
CA LEU A 206 18.93 -1.19 -8.84
C LEU A 206 19.72 -1.54 -10.12
N SER A 207 19.97 -0.58 -11.00
CA SER A 207 20.82 -0.72 -12.21
C SER A 207 22.30 -0.67 -11.88
#